data_AF-A0A5C5VMK9-F1
#
_entry.id   AF-A0A5C5VMK9-F1
#
_cell.length_a   1.000
_cell.length_b   1.000
_cell.length_c   1.000
_cell.angle_alpha   90.00
_cell.angle_beta   90.00
_cell.angle_gamma   90.00
#
_symmetry.space_group_name_H-M   'P 1'
#
loop_
_entity.id
_entity.type
_entity.pdbx_description
1 polymer ?
#
loop_
_entity_poly.entity_id
_entity_poly.type
_entity_poly.pdbx_seq_one_letter_code
_entity_poly.pdbx_strand_id
1 'polypeptide(L)'
;MNLLTSQQAAEVLGISVLTLYDWLGQSDVGEFEIRGERVTIVYYQGGRKGQGRIRIEEAEVRRLLSLMRSTPKPQRRRQSLKKKSNAFQHITAKLGRPDD
;
A
#
# COMPACT_ATOMS: atom_id res chain seq x y z
N MET A 1 -27.77 8.37 -6.95
CA MET A 1 -26.48 9.06 -7.09
C MET A 1 -26.22 9.84 -5.82
N ASN A 2 -25.34 9.35 -4.94
CA ASN A 2 -25.02 10.02 -3.68
C ASN A 2 -23.73 10.83 -3.85
N LEU A 3 -23.78 12.13 -3.56
CA LEU A 3 -22.68 13.07 -3.79
C LEU A 3 -22.08 13.54 -2.46
N LEU A 4 -20.87 13.08 -2.18
CA LEU A 4 -20.10 13.39 -0.98
C LEU A 4 -19.38 14.74 -1.13
N THR A 5 -19.25 15.47 -0.02
CA THR A 5 -18.34 16.61 0.05
C THR A 5 -16.88 16.13 0.10
N SER A 6 -15.92 17.02 -0.18
CA SER A 6 -14.49 16.72 -0.03
C SER A 6 -14.14 16.19 1.36
N GLN A 7 -14.78 16.73 2.41
CA GLN A 7 -14.55 16.28 3.79
C GLN A 7 -15.03 14.84 3.99
N GLN A 8 -16.25 14.52 3.54
CA GLN A 8 -16.81 13.17 3.66
C GLN A 8 -16.01 12.16 2.82
N ALA A 9 -15.61 12.53 1.61
CA ALA A 9 -14.81 11.66 0.75
C ALA A 9 -13.44 11.36 1.37
N ALA A 10 -12.76 12.38 1.91
CA ALA A 10 -11.48 12.21 2.59
C ALA A 10 -11.59 11.31 3.84
N GLU A 11 -12.66 11.49 4.62
CA GLU A 11 -12.95 10.66 5.79
C GLU A 11 -13.12 9.19 5.42
N VAL A 12 -13.90 8.89 4.36
CA VAL A 12 -14.12 7.51 3.88
C VAL A 12 -12.82 6.88 3.35
N LEU A 13 -11.97 7.66 2.68
CA LEU A 13 -10.67 7.20 2.17
C LEU A 13 -9.62 7.05 3.28
N GLY A 14 -9.86 7.63 4.46
CA GLY A 14 -8.89 7.66 5.56
C GLY A 14 -7.69 8.57 5.29
N ILE A 15 -7.89 9.66 4.53
CA ILE A 15 -6.85 10.64 4.18
C ILE A 15 -7.23 12.04 4.65
N SER A 16 -6.28 12.97 4.64
CA SER A 16 -6.59 14.38 4.89
C SER A 16 -7.30 15.02 3.70
N VAL A 17 -8.12 16.05 3.96
CA VAL A 17 -8.78 16.81 2.89
C VAL A 17 -7.74 17.50 1.98
N LEU A 18 -6.61 17.93 2.53
CA LEU A 18 -5.51 18.51 1.76
C LEU A 18 -4.91 17.49 0.78
N THR A 19 -4.71 16.25 1.24
CA THR A 19 -4.27 15.14 0.40
C THR A 19 -5.27 14.86 -0.71
N LEU A 20 -6.57 14.91 -0.41
CA LEU A 20 -7.60 14.76 -1.44
C LEU A 20 -7.51 15.86 -2.49
N TYR A 21 -7.31 17.13 -2.11
CA TYR A 21 -7.15 18.21 -3.10
C TYR A 21 -5.90 18.06 -3.96
N ASP A 22 -4.79 17.63 -3.37
CA ASP A 22 -3.56 17.32 -4.11
C ASP A 22 -3.81 16.19 -5.14
N TRP A 23 -4.53 15.13 -4.74
CA TRP A 23 -4.91 14.05 -5.66
C TRP A 23 -5.80 14.53 -6.81
N LEU A 24 -6.77 15.41 -6.53
CA LEU A 24 -7.60 16.00 -7.58
C LEU A 24 -6.76 16.84 -8.55
N GLY A 25 -5.84 17.66 -8.04
CA GLY A 25 -4.92 18.44 -8.86
C GLY A 25 -4.02 17.58 -9.75
N GLN A 26 -3.43 16.51 -9.19
CA GLN A 26 -2.63 15.54 -9.95
C GLN A 26 -3.49 14.79 -10.98
N SER A 27 -4.74 14.46 -10.64
CA SER A 27 -5.66 13.79 -11.56
C SER A 27 -5.99 14.67 -12.77
N ASP A 28 -6.18 15.97 -12.58
CA ASP A 28 -6.51 16.91 -13.65
C ASP A 28 -5.38 17.06 -14.69
N VAL A 29 -4.13 16.98 -14.25
CA VAL A 29 -2.95 16.93 -15.16
C VAL A 29 -2.58 15.51 -15.58
N GLY A 30 -3.35 14.52 -15.11
CA GLY A 30 -3.14 13.11 -15.40
C GLY A 30 -1.92 12.51 -14.72
N GLU A 31 -1.33 13.09 -13.70
CA GLU A 31 -0.15 12.55 -12.99
C GLU A 31 -0.53 11.67 -11.79
N PHE A 32 -1.81 11.60 -11.44
CA PHE A 32 -2.25 10.84 -10.28
C PHE A 32 -2.13 9.33 -10.48
N GLU A 33 -1.41 8.67 -9.57
CA GLU A 33 -1.21 7.24 -9.56
C GLU A 33 -1.53 6.64 -8.19
N ILE A 34 -2.25 5.52 -8.18
CA ILE A 34 -2.45 4.69 -6.99
C ILE A 34 -1.73 3.38 -7.22
N ARG A 35 -0.68 3.12 -6.43
CA ARG A 35 0.10 1.87 -6.48
C ARG A 35 0.68 1.55 -7.88
N GLY A 36 1.07 2.58 -8.63
CA GLY A 36 1.65 2.46 -9.97
C GLY A 36 0.64 2.30 -11.10
N GLU A 37 -0.65 2.41 -10.80
CA GLU A 37 -1.71 2.51 -11.82
C GLU A 37 -2.14 3.97 -11.94
N ARG A 38 -2.19 4.48 -13.18
CA ARG A 38 -2.64 5.84 -13.50
C ARG A 38 -4.15 5.93 -13.33
N VAL A 39 -4.62 6.86 -12.49
CA VAL A 39 -6.02 6.97 -12.10
C VAL A 39 -6.54 8.37 -12.39
N THR A 40 -7.68 8.44 -13.08
CA THR A 40 -8.46 9.68 -13.18
C THR A 40 -9.57 9.65 -12.13
N ILE A 41 -9.74 10.75 -11.41
CA ILE A 41 -10.79 10.95 -10.41
C ILE A 41 -11.92 11.76 -11.04
N VAL A 42 -13.13 11.22 -11.04
CA VAL A 42 -14.33 11.93 -11.51
C VAL A 42 -14.96 12.70 -10.37
N TYR A 43 -15.05 14.02 -10.52
CA TYR A 43 -15.67 14.89 -9.54
C TYR A 43 -16.45 16.02 -10.21
N TYR A 44 -17.34 16.63 -9.43
CA TYR A 44 -18.16 17.77 -9.85
C TYR A 44 -17.72 18.99 -9.07
N GLN A 45 -17.42 20.08 -9.78
CA GLN A 45 -17.11 21.36 -9.17
C GLN A 45 -18.26 22.33 -9.43
N GLY A 46 -18.91 22.80 -8.35
CA GLY A 46 -19.90 23.87 -8.44
C GLY A 46 -19.25 25.26 -8.50
N GLY A 47 -20.07 26.30 -8.68
CA GLY A 47 -19.69 27.72 -8.46
C GLY A 47 -19.20 28.48 -9.69
N ARG A 48 -19.26 29.82 -9.62
CA ARG A 48 -18.73 30.69 -10.69
C ARG A 48 -17.20 30.67 -10.63
N LYS A 49 -16.54 30.54 -11.79
CA LYS A 49 -15.08 30.66 -11.95
C LYS A 49 -14.23 29.65 -11.15
N GLY A 50 -14.72 28.42 -10.92
CA GLY A 50 -13.90 27.37 -10.27
C GLY A 50 -13.66 27.56 -8.77
N GLN A 51 -14.43 28.41 -8.09
CA GLN A 51 -14.34 28.60 -6.63
C GLN A 51 -15.33 27.77 -5.81
N GLY A 52 -16.25 27.04 -6.45
CA GLY A 52 -17.30 26.37 -5.69
C GLY A 52 -16.92 24.98 -5.19
N ARG A 53 -17.88 24.43 -4.45
CA ARG A 53 -17.70 23.20 -3.68
C ARG A 53 -17.49 22.01 -4.61
N ILE A 54 -16.49 21.19 -4.29
CA ILE A 54 -16.27 19.91 -4.94
C ILE A 54 -17.20 18.87 -4.34
N ARG A 55 -17.77 18.05 -5.23
CA ARG A 55 -18.61 16.90 -4.91
C ARG A 55 -18.09 15.67 -5.64
N ILE A 56 -18.02 14.54 -4.95
CA ILE A 56 -17.53 13.29 -5.51
C ILE A 56 -18.62 12.24 -5.35
N GLU A 57 -18.85 11.43 -6.37
CA GLU A 57 -19.82 10.34 -6.25
C GLU A 57 -19.33 9.29 -5.25
N GLU A 58 -20.23 8.76 -4.42
CA GLU A 58 -19.87 7.72 -3.46
C GLU A 58 -19.27 6.47 -4.13
N ALA A 59 -19.78 6.08 -5.31
CA ALA A 59 -19.24 4.96 -6.08
C ALA A 59 -17.77 5.19 -6.48
N GLU A 60 -17.42 6.43 -6.82
CA GLU A 60 -16.06 6.82 -7.14
C GLU A 60 -15.14 6.72 -5.93
N VAL A 61 -15.59 7.22 -4.77
CA VAL A 61 -14.84 7.08 -3.51
C VAL A 61 -14.60 5.60 -3.17
N ARG A 62 -15.61 4.73 -3.36
CA ARG A 62 -15.45 3.28 -3.17
C ARG A 62 -14.46 2.66 -4.17
N ARG A 63 -14.45 3.12 -5.41
CA ARG A 63 -13.47 2.69 -6.43
C ARG A 63 -12.04 3.05 -6.00
N LEU A 64 -11.82 4.29 -5.57
CA LEU A 64 -10.52 4.75 -5.06
C LEU A 64 -10.09 3.94 -3.83
N LEU A 65 -11.00 3.72 -2.87
CA LEU A 65 -10.72 2.89 -1.71
C LEU A 65 -10.32 1.46 -2.11
N SER A 66 -10.96 0.90 -3.15
CA SER A 66 -10.62 -0.42 -3.67
C SER A 66 -9.19 -0.47 -4.23
N LEU A 67 -8.76 0.57 -4.94
CA LEU A 67 -7.40 0.69 -5.49
C LEU A 67 -6.35 0.88 -4.39
N MET A 68 -6.71 1.58 -3.31
CA MET A 68 -5.83 1.76 -2.14
C MET A 68 -5.61 0.47 -1.34
N ARG A 69 -6.55 -0.49 -1.39
CA ARG A 69 -6.44 -1.72 -0.61
C ARG A 69 -5.17 -2.49 -0.98
N SER A 70 -4.42 -2.86 0.04
CA SER A 70 -3.37 -3.87 -0.08
C SER A 70 -3.88 -5.17 0.54
N THR A 71 -3.77 -6.27 -0.21
CA THR A 71 -3.88 -7.62 0.35
C THR A 71 -2.48 -8.05 0.76
N PRO A 72 -2.08 -7.90 2.04
CA PRO A 72 -0.76 -8.35 2.47
C PRO A 72 -0.64 -9.83 2.15
N LYS A 73 0.37 -10.21 1.36
CA LYS A 73 0.69 -11.62 1.17
C LYS A 73 1.01 -12.19 2.55
N PRO A 74 0.35 -13.27 3.01
CA PRO A 74 0.66 -13.84 4.30
C PRO A 74 2.15 -14.13 4.35
N GLN A 75 2.83 -13.53 5.33
CA GLN A 75 4.26 -13.72 5.53
C GLN A 75 4.50 -15.22 5.60
N ARG A 76 5.22 -15.77 4.61
CA ARG A 76 5.56 -17.19 4.60
C ARG A 76 6.17 -17.49 5.97
N ARG A 77 5.51 -18.34 6.77
CA ARG A 77 6.10 -18.83 8.01
C ARG A 77 7.50 -19.31 7.64
N ARG A 78 8.51 -18.67 8.21
CA ARG A 78 9.91 -19.08 8.07
C ARG A 78 9.92 -20.53 8.52
N GLN A 79 10.03 -21.48 7.59
CA GLN A 79 10.15 -22.88 7.95
C GLN A 79 11.38 -22.94 8.86
N SER A 80 11.22 -23.44 10.09
CA SER A 80 12.39 -23.71 10.91
C SER A 80 13.26 -24.66 10.09
N LEU A 81 14.51 -24.28 9.89
CA LEU A 81 15.48 -25.17 9.29
C LEU A 81 15.46 -26.45 10.15
N LYS A 82 15.09 -27.59 9.56
CA LYS A 82 15.23 -28.89 10.23
C LYS A 82 16.69 -28.95 10.68
N LYS A 83 16.94 -28.95 12.00
CA LYS A 83 18.28 -29.11 12.56
C LYS A 83 18.88 -30.36 11.90
N LYS A 84 19.85 -30.18 11.01
CA LYS A 84 20.67 -31.31 10.57
C LYS A 84 21.44 -31.74 11.81
N SER A 85 21.01 -32.84 12.42
CA SER A 85 21.86 -33.61 13.33
C SER A 85 22.96 -34.24 12.47
N ASN A 86 23.87 -33.43 11.94
CA ASN A 86 25.16 -33.94 11.56
C ASN A 86 25.89 -34.16 12.87
N ALA A 87 25.70 -35.37 13.40
CA ALA A 87 26.66 -35.99 14.29
C ALA A 87 28.05 -35.67 13.73
N PHE A 88 28.88 -35.04 14.53
CA PHE A 88 30.28 -34.80 14.19
C PHE A 88 30.91 -36.16 13.87
N GLN A 89 31.02 -36.47 12.58
CA GLN A 89 31.71 -37.65 12.11
C GLN A 89 33.21 -37.39 12.28
N HIS A 90 33.69 -37.76 13.47
CA HIS A 90 34.99 -38.37 13.71
C HIS A 90 36.19 -37.63 13.08
N ILE A 91 36.69 -36.62 13.78
CA ILE A 91 38.14 -36.40 13.79
C ILE A 91 38.67 -37.09 15.07
N THR A 92 38.84 -38.40 15.00
CA THR A 92 39.64 -39.16 15.96
C THR A 92 41.04 -39.33 15.38
N ALA A 93 41.86 -38.31 15.51
CA ALA A 93 43.30 -38.45 15.32
C ALA A 93 43.92 -38.97 16.64
N LYS A 94 44.70 -40.05 16.59
CA LYS A 94 45.48 -40.47 17.76
C LYS A 94 46.61 -39.47 17.96
N LEU A 95 46.64 -38.83 19.12
CA LEU A 95 47.79 -38.04 19.57
C LEU A 95 48.99 -38.98 19.72
N GLY A 96 50.04 -38.80 18.92
CA GLY A 96 51.34 -39.42 19.15
C GLY A 96 52.01 -38.77 20.36
N ARG A 97 52.66 -39.56 21.22
CA ARG A 97 53.48 -39.02 22.32
C ARG A 97 54.81 -38.50 21.77
N PRO A 98 55.32 -37.36 22.26
CA PRO A 98 56.60 -36.84 21.85
C PRO A 98 57.70 -37.52 22.68
N ASP A 99 58.23 -38.65 22.20
CA ASP A 99 59.50 -39.25 22.68
C ASP A 99 60.06 -40.17 21.55
N ASP A 100 60.38 -39.57 20.41
CA ASP A 100 61.25 -40.12 19.35
C ASP A 100 62.05 -38.98 18.72
#